data_AF-A0A3A5RWH6-F1
#
_entry.id   AF-A0A3A5RWH6-F1
#
_cell.length_a   1.000
_cell.length_b   1.000
_cell.length_c   1.000
_cell.angle_alpha   90.00
_cell.angle_beta   90.00
_cell.angle_gamma   90.00
#
_symmetry.space_group_name_H-M   'P 1'
#
loop_
_entity.id
_entity.type
_entity.pdbx_description
1 polymer ?
#
loop_
_entity_poly.entity_id
_entity_poly.type
_entity_poly.pdbx_seq_one_letter_code
_entity_poly.pdbx_strand_id
1 'polypeptide(L)' 'MDKQMISAHEKMMETMPKEFKRIMSEVEAAVRSGKTRYLISSRRLKPEYERALLGVGYEIRKGRVATQIIW' A
#
# COMPACT_ATOMS: atom_id res chain seq x y z
N MET A 1 12.49 -18.00 -5.41
CA MET A 1 11.62 -16.82 -5.54
C MET A 1 11.53 -16.50 -7.02
N ASP A 2 10.42 -16.85 -7.66
CA ASP A 2 10.29 -16.88 -9.12
C ASP A 2 10.44 -15.51 -9.78
N LYS A 3 11.34 -15.45 -10.78
CA LYS A 3 11.64 -14.26 -11.59
C LYS A 3 10.39 -13.64 -12.25
N GLN A 4 9.33 -14.42 -12.43
CA GLN A 4 8.04 -13.97 -12.97
C GLN A 4 7.21 -13.13 -11.97
N MET A 5 7.26 -13.44 -10.67
CA MET A 5 6.54 -12.63 -9.67
C MET A 5 7.15 -11.24 -9.50
N ILE A 6 8.48 -11.15 -9.64
CA ILE A 6 9.19 -9.86 -9.59
C ILE A 6 8.77 -8.99 -10.79
N SER A 7 8.69 -9.56 -11.99
CA SER A 7 8.31 -8.83 -13.20
C SER A 7 6.86 -8.32 -13.19
N ALA A 8 5.93 -9.10 -12.66
CA ALA A 8 4.53 -8.68 -12.53
C ALA A 8 4.40 -7.53 -11.53
N HIS A 9 5.09 -7.61 -10.40
CA HIS A 9 5.12 -6.54 -9.39
C HIS A 9 5.77 -5.26 -9.93
N GLU A 10 6.89 -5.35 -10.65
CA GLU A 10 7.55 -4.19 -11.29
C GLU A 10 6.67 -3.51 -12.34
N LYS A 11 6.01 -4.28 -13.23
CA LYS A 11 5.09 -3.71 -14.24
C LYS A 11 3.83 -3.11 -13.60
N MET A 12 3.33 -3.76 -12.55
CA MET A 12 2.21 -3.24 -11.78
C MET A 12 2.61 -1.93 -11.09
N MET A 13 3.79 -1.87 -10.49
CA MET A 13 4.37 -0.62 -9.99
C MET A 13 4.47 0.40 -11.12
N GLU A 14 5.03 0.09 -12.29
CA GLU A 14 5.20 1.04 -13.40
C GLU A 14 3.90 1.74 -13.83
N THR A 15 2.79 0.99 -13.89
CA THR A 15 1.46 1.48 -14.30
C THR A 15 0.65 2.14 -13.18
N MET A 16 1.08 2.07 -11.93
CA MET A 16 0.38 2.72 -10.81
C MET A 16 0.44 4.25 -10.87
N PRO A 17 -0.63 4.94 -10.44
CA PRO A 17 -0.60 6.37 -10.18
C PRO A 17 0.55 6.75 -9.24
N LYS A 18 1.22 7.87 -9.52
CA LYS A 18 2.36 8.39 -8.73
C LYS A 18 2.04 8.52 -7.25
N GLU A 19 0.80 8.89 -6.93
CA GLU A 19 0.30 8.99 -5.56
C GLU A 19 0.28 7.61 -4.87
N PHE A 20 -0.21 6.58 -5.55
CA PHE A 20 -0.29 5.24 -4.97
C PHE A 20 1.09 4.61 -4.81
N LYS A 21 1.99 4.79 -5.79
CA LYS A 21 3.42 4.41 -5.66
C LYS A 21 4.04 4.97 -4.38
N ARG A 22 3.77 6.25 -4.09
CA ARG A 22 4.29 6.91 -2.89
C ARG A 22 3.73 6.28 -1.62
N ILE A 23 2.44 5.99 -1.57
CA ILE A 23 1.81 5.31 -0.42
C ILE A 23 2.46 3.93 -0.22
N MET A 24 2.63 3.15 -1.28
CA MET A 24 3.29 1.84 -1.23
C MET A 24 4.73 1.94 -0.71
N SER A 25 5.55 2.85 -1.23
CA SER A 25 6.92 3.04 -0.71
C SER A 25 6.95 3.46 0.76
N GLU A 26 6.00 4.28 1.22
CA GLU A 26 5.90 4.67 2.63
C GLU A 26 5.47 3.49 3.52
N VAL A 27 4.55 2.63 3.04
CA VAL A 27 4.15 1.38 3.70
C VAL A 27 5.33 0.41 3.77
N GLU A 28 6.03 0.16 2.67
CA GLU A 28 7.21 -0.72 2.62
C GLU A 28 8.33 -0.24 3.53
N ALA A 29 8.59 1.07 3.58
CA ALA A 29 9.56 1.64 4.51
C ALA A 29 9.15 1.40 5.96
N ALA A 30 7.86 1.49 6.28
CA ALA A 30 7.35 1.20 7.61
C ALA A 30 7.53 -0.29 7.97
N VAL A 31 7.25 -1.21 7.04
CA VAL A 31 7.51 -2.66 7.19
C VAL A 31 8.99 -2.92 7.49
N ARG A 32 9.89 -2.35 6.67
CA ARG A 32 11.34 -2.51 6.85
C ARG A 32 11.85 -1.94 8.17
N SER A 33 11.15 -0.96 8.72
CA SER A 33 11.46 -0.37 10.03
C SER A 33 10.89 -1.18 11.21
N GLY A 34 10.31 -2.36 10.97
CA GLY A 34 9.74 -3.21 12.02
C GLY A 34 8.42 -2.69 12.58
N LYS A 35 7.75 -1.75 11.91
CA LYS A 35 6.39 -1.36 12.29
C LYS A 35 5.43 -2.50 11.90
N THR A 36 4.22 -2.45 12.44
CA THR A 36 3.13 -3.38 12.10
C THR A 36 1.91 -2.66 11.52
N ARG A 37 1.98 -1.33 11.48
CA ARG A 37 0.94 -0.46 10.92
C ARG A 37 1.52 0.83 10.39
N TYR A 38 0.85 1.39 9.40
CA TYR A 38 1.12 2.68 8.81
C TYR A 38 -0.16 3.53 8.84
N LEU A 39 -0.02 4.79 9.25
CA LEU A 39 -1.12 5.74 9.34
C LEU A 39 -1.05 6.73 8.18
N ILE A 40 -2.14 6.82 7.43
CA ILE A 40 -2.29 7.80 6.35
C ILE A 40 -3.55 8.64 6.59
N SER A 41 -3.56 9.88 6.12
CA SER A 41 -4.80 10.66 6.10
C SER A 41 -5.86 9.93 5.28
N SER A 42 -7.08 9.79 5.82
CA SER A 42 -8.19 9.13 5.10
C SER A 42 -8.54 9.85 3.79
N ARG A 43 -8.18 11.13 3.63
CA ARG A 43 -8.36 11.90 2.39
C ARG A 43 -7.39 11.50 1.27
N ARG A 44 -6.25 10.88 1.62
CA ARG A 44 -5.19 10.50 0.67
C ARG A 44 -5.35 9.05 0.18
N LEU A 45 -6.16 8.23 0.85
CA LEU A 45 -6.42 6.87 0.42
C LEU A 45 -7.71 6.82 -0.41
N LYS A 46 -7.55 6.82 -1.74
CA LYS A 46 -8.68 6.68 -2.66
C LYS A 46 -9.25 5.25 -2.63
N PRO A 47 -10.54 5.07 -2.94
CA PRO A 47 -11.18 3.75 -2.96
C PRO A 47 -10.47 2.74 -3.88
N GLU A 48 -9.93 3.16 -5.03
CA GLU A 48 -9.19 2.28 -5.92
C GLU A 48 -7.88 1.75 -5.29
N TYR A 49 -7.19 2.57 -4.50
CA TYR A 49 -5.94 2.20 -3.82
C TYR A 49 -6.22 1.25 -2.66
N GLU A 50 -7.30 1.50 -1.94
CA GLU A 50 -7.79 0.62 -0.88
C GLU A 50 -8.07 -0.79 -1.41
N ARG A 51 -8.79 -0.91 -2.54
CA ARG A 51 -9.05 -2.21 -3.18
C ARG A 51 -7.76 -2.93 -3.57
N ALA A 52 -6.78 -2.20 -4.12
CA ALA A 52 -5.50 -2.78 -4.49
C ALA A 52 -4.74 -3.32 -3.26
N LEU A 53 -4.73 -2.56 -2.16
CA LEU A 53 -4.11 -2.98 -0.89
C LEU A 53 -4.81 -4.20 -0.28
N LEU A 54 -6.14 -4.22 -0.24
CA LEU A 54 -6.90 -5.38 0.22
C LEU A 54 -6.62 -6.62 -0.64
N GLY A 55 -6.50 -6.44 -1.96
CA GLY A 55 -6.23 -7.51 -2.91
C GLY A 55 -4.86 -8.19 -2.74
N VAL A 56 -3.91 -7.53 -2.08
CA VAL A 56 -2.58 -8.09 -1.77
C VAL A 56 -2.42 -8.49 -0.30
N GLY A 57 -3.49 -8.41 0.50
CA GLY A 57 -3.54 -8.94 1.86
C GLY A 57 -3.37 -7.93 3.00
N TYR A 58 -3.29 -6.62 2.72
CA TYR A 58 -3.27 -5.61 3.79
C TYR A 58 -4.64 -5.50 4.45
N GLU A 59 -4.68 -5.33 5.77
CA GLU A 59 -5.88 -4.93 6.50
C GLU A 59 -5.99 -3.40 6.56
N ILE A 60 -7.20 -2.88 6.37
CA ILE A 60 -7.46 -1.43 6.36
C ILE A 60 -8.52 -1.08 7.40
N ARG A 61 -8.15 -0.26 8.40
CA ARG A 61 -9.09 0.29 9.38
C ARG A 61 -9.28 1.79 9.15
N LYS A 62 -10.49 2.18 8.73
CA LYS A 62 -10.83 3.59 8.47
C LYS A 62 -11.21 4.32 9.75
N GLY A 63 -10.54 5.44 9.99
CA GLY A 63 -10.97 6.45 10.95
C GLY A 63 -11.44 7.72 10.25
N ARG A 64 -12.09 8.61 11.00
CA ARG A 64 -12.62 9.90 10.50
C ARG A 64 -11.55 10.82 9.92
N VAL A 65 -10.31 10.75 10.44
CA VAL A 65 -9.19 11.61 10.05
C VAL A 65 -8.05 10.82 9.43
N ALA A 66 -7.76 9.64 9.97
CA ALA A 66 -6.68 8.77 9.52
C ALA A 66 -7.17 7.35 9.26
N THR A 67 -6.55 6.70 8.29
CA THR A 67 -6.73 5.29 7.95
C THR A 67 -5.47 4.54 8.36
N GLN A 68 -5.67 3.39 8.99
CA GLN A 68 -4.60 2.46 9.35
C GLN A 68 -4.49 1.40 8.25
N ILE A 69 -3.28 1.20 7.75
CA ILE A 69 -2.89 0.09 6.88
C ILE A 69 -2.04 -0.84 7.73
N ILE A 70 -2.46 -2.09 7.86
CA ILE A 70 -1.84 -3.14 8.67
C ILE A 70 -1.44 -4.26 7.71
N TRP A 71 -0.29 -4.89 7.96
CA TRP A 71 0.26 -5.97 7.12
C TRP A 71 0.65 -7.18 7.94
#